data_AF-A0A7K3XP55-F1
#
_entry.id   AF-A0A7K3XP55-F1
#
_cell.length_a   1.000
_cell.length_b   1.000
_cell.length_c   1.000
_cell.angle_alpha   90.00
_cell.angle_beta   90.00
_cell.angle_gamma   90.00
#
_symmetry.space_group_name_H-M   'P 1'
#
loop_
_entity.id
_entity.type
_entity.pdbx_description
1 polymer ?
#
loop_
_entity_poly.entity_id
_entity_poly.type
_entity_poly.pdbx_seq_one_letter_code
_entity_poly.pdbx_strand_id
1 'polypeptide(L)'
;NATGIVSARRVNSGDYISPGSVLFDVADLSHVWIMFDAYESDLPYLSQGQEIVFTLQAMPGTNYSGKINFIDPVLDPNTRIARVRVEINNPGGKLKPEMFATGIVKANLNEYNDKMVIPRTAVLWTGKRSILYVKQAKTADPIFKIREIELGPMLGNSYVVMNGLNDGEEIVTEGAFSVDASAQLEGKPSMMNPQVSQTSAMPGMDMPGDSKSNTSTSPNTTSLNEKENTFGASGNCDMCKERIEKAAKSVNGVSEAVWDLTTKKIHVKYNGNQTSVETIEKAIANAGHDTEKFKAPDEVYNKLPECCLYRK
;
A
#
# COMPACT_ATOMS: atom_id res chain seq x y z
N ASN A 1 13.93 -20.24 -51.72
CA ASN A 1 15.02 -19.68 -50.89
C ASN A 1 14.46 -18.54 -50.08
N ALA A 2 14.68 -18.53 -48.76
CA ALA A 2 14.42 -17.36 -47.93
C ALA A 2 15.72 -16.57 -47.76
N THR A 3 15.63 -15.24 -47.74
CA THR A 3 16.73 -14.36 -47.31
C THR A 3 16.67 -14.19 -45.80
N GLY A 4 17.78 -14.43 -45.10
CA GLY A 4 17.85 -14.34 -43.65
C GLY A 4 19.25 -14.64 -43.14
N ILE A 5 19.43 -14.54 -41.83
CA ILE A 5 20.66 -14.84 -41.12
C ILE A 5 20.56 -16.25 -40.52
N VAL A 6 21.61 -17.06 -40.70
CA VAL A 6 21.73 -18.36 -40.05
C VAL A 6 21.95 -18.12 -38.56
N SER A 7 20.94 -18.45 -37.74
CA SER A 7 21.00 -18.32 -36.28
C SER A 7 21.71 -19.52 -35.63
N ALA A 8 21.58 -20.71 -36.22
CA ALA A 8 22.37 -21.87 -35.84
C ALA A 8 22.67 -22.79 -37.04
N ARG A 9 23.86 -23.40 -37.03
CA ARG A 9 24.25 -24.49 -37.94
C ARG A 9 24.36 -25.77 -37.14
N ARG A 10 23.59 -26.79 -37.50
CA ARG A 10 23.49 -28.09 -36.80
C ARG A 10 24.21 -29.22 -37.55
N VAL A 11 24.93 -28.91 -38.63
CA VAL A 11 25.63 -29.87 -39.49
C VAL A 11 27.00 -29.33 -39.93
N ASN A 12 27.96 -30.22 -40.11
CA ASN A 12 29.32 -29.96 -40.60
C ASN A 12 29.66 -30.90 -41.77
N SER A 13 30.76 -30.62 -42.46
CA SER A 13 31.23 -31.46 -43.56
C SER A 13 31.73 -32.81 -43.03
N GLY A 14 31.08 -33.90 -43.45
CA GLY A 14 31.36 -35.27 -42.99
C GLY A 14 30.31 -35.87 -42.07
N ASP A 15 29.35 -35.07 -41.57
CA ASP A 15 28.26 -35.57 -40.72
C ASP A 15 27.27 -36.42 -41.54
N TYR A 16 26.86 -37.57 -40.99
CA TYR A 16 25.78 -38.38 -41.57
C TYR A 16 24.41 -37.79 -41.17
N ILE A 17 23.57 -37.47 -42.16
CA ILE A 17 22.25 -36.86 -41.95
C ILE A 17 21.12 -37.80 -42.37
N SER A 18 20.00 -37.73 -41.65
CA SER A 18 18.78 -38.48 -41.95
C SER A 18 17.72 -37.58 -42.60
N PRO A 19 16.80 -38.13 -43.41
CA PRO A 19 15.61 -37.39 -43.85
C PRO A 19 14.86 -36.83 -42.63
N GLY A 20 14.60 -35.52 -42.63
CA GLY A 20 13.98 -34.79 -41.52
C GLY A 20 14.96 -34.16 -40.51
N SER A 21 16.27 -34.39 -40.62
CA SER A 21 17.26 -33.67 -39.80
C SER A 21 17.26 -32.16 -40.10
N VAL A 22 17.05 -31.33 -39.08
CA VAL A 22 17.18 -29.86 -39.18
C VAL A 22 18.66 -29.50 -39.28
N LEU A 23 19.08 -28.94 -40.42
CA LEU A 23 20.50 -28.65 -40.71
C LEU A 23 20.92 -27.22 -40.33
N PHE A 24 20.01 -26.27 -40.50
CA PHE A 24 20.22 -24.84 -40.24
C PHE A 24 18.93 -24.23 -39.71
N ASP A 25 19.06 -23.36 -38.72
CA ASP A 25 18.01 -22.43 -38.33
C ASP A 25 18.30 -21.09 -39.03
N VAL A 26 17.32 -20.53 -39.74
CA VAL A 26 17.44 -19.29 -40.52
C VAL A 26 16.32 -18.36 -40.14
N ALA A 27 16.66 -17.15 -39.67
CA ALA A 27 15.71 -16.12 -39.30
C ALA A 27 15.87 -14.90 -40.20
N ASP A 28 14.75 -14.32 -40.66
CA ASP A 28 14.79 -12.92 -41.10
C ASP A 28 14.80 -12.04 -39.85
N LEU A 29 15.69 -11.05 -39.82
CA LEU A 29 15.82 -10.06 -38.74
C LEU A 29 15.49 -8.64 -39.25
N SER A 30 14.89 -8.50 -40.44
CA SER A 30 14.44 -7.23 -41.03
C SER A 30 13.41 -6.49 -40.15
N HIS A 31 12.57 -7.27 -39.48
CA HIS A 31 11.62 -6.85 -38.45
C HIS A 31 11.92 -7.68 -37.20
N VAL A 32 11.87 -7.07 -36.02
CA VAL A 32 12.09 -7.74 -34.75
C VAL A 32 10.95 -7.44 -33.79
N TRP A 33 10.62 -8.43 -32.96
CA TRP A 33 9.71 -8.24 -31.84
C TRP A 33 10.52 -7.96 -30.58
N ILE A 34 10.09 -6.93 -29.85
CA ILE A 34 10.54 -6.67 -28.49
C ILE A 34 9.42 -7.15 -27.57
N MET A 35 9.78 -8.05 -26.67
CA MET A 35 8.89 -8.63 -25.68
C MET A 35 9.15 -7.91 -24.36
N PHE A 36 8.12 -7.26 -23.82
CA PHE A 36 8.15 -6.67 -22.49
C PHE A 36 7.29 -7.50 -21.54
N ASP A 37 7.77 -7.68 -20.32
CA ASP A 37 7.03 -8.35 -19.26
C ASP A 37 6.17 -7.32 -18.52
N ALA A 38 4.85 -7.50 -18.52
CA ALA A 38 3.90 -6.70 -17.76
C ALA A 38 3.29 -7.51 -16.63
N TYR A 39 3.30 -6.97 -15.41
CA TYR A 39 2.69 -7.62 -14.26
C TYR A 39 1.17 -7.49 -14.26
N GLU A 40 0.50 -8.38 -13.52
CA GLU A 40 -0.95 -8.35 -13.27
C GLU A 40 -1.47 -6.98 -12.78
N SER A 41 -0.64 -6.22 -12.05
CA SER A 41 -0.94 -4.84 -11.60
C SER A 41 -0.96 -3.79 -12.71
N ASP A 42 -0.26 -4.04 -13.82
CA ASP A 42 0.10 -3.03 -14.81
C ASP A 42 -0.81 -3.12 -16.04
N LEU A 43 -1.36 -4.31 -16.29
CA LEU A 43 -2.31 -4.60 -17.38
C LEU A 43 -3.48 -3.60 -17.51
N PRO A 44 -4.13 -3.08 -16.45
CA PRO A 44 -5.20 -2.09 -16.57
C PRO A 44 -4.78 -0.78 -17.25
N TYR A 45 -3.47 -0.48 -17.30
CA TYR A 45 -2.90 0.74 -17.85
C TYR A 45 -2.33 0.55 -19.27
N LEU A 46 -2.38 -0.68 -19.80
CA LEU A 46 -1.82 -1.08 -21.08
C LEU A 46 -2.92 -1.34 -22.10
N SER A 47 -2.68 -0.96 -23.36
CA SER A 47 -3.66 -1.12 -24.45
C SER A 47 -2.97 -1.36 -25.78
N GLN A 48 -3.59 -2.18 -26.63
CA GLN A 48 -3.12 -2.41 -27.99
C GLN A 48 -3.13 -1.09 -28.79
N GLY A 49 -2.07 -0.84 -29.56
CA GLY A 49 -1.88 0.39 -30.33
C GLY A 49 -1.29 1.58 -29.55
N GLN A 50 -1.17 1.48 -28.22
CA GLN A 50 -0.52 2.48 -27.36
C GLN A 50 0.99 2.59 -27.69
N GLU A 51 1.53 3.81 -27.59
CA GLU A 51 2.96 4.06 -27.83
C GLU A 51 3.79 3.76 -26.57
N ILE A 52 4.90 3.06 -26.79
CA ILE A 52 5.91 2.72 -25.79
C ILE A 52 7.25 3.35 -26.23
N VAL A 53 7.92 4.02 -25.31
CA VAL A 53 9.28 4.55 -25.51
C VAL A 53 10.25 3.64 -24.75
N PHE A 54 11.28 3.13 -25.41
CA PHE A 54 12.20 2.16 -24.82
C PHE A 54 13.66 2.49 -25.11
N THR A 55 14.53 2.02 -24.22
CA THR A 55 15.98 2.05 -24.36
C THR A 55 16.54 0.63 -24.35
N LEU A 56 17.73 0.44 -24.92
CA LEU A 56 18.40 -0.86 -25.00
C LEU A 56 19.70 -0.79 -24.20
N GLN A 57 19.94 -1.76 -23.32
CA GLN A 57 21.16 -1.77 -22.49
C GLN A 57 22.45 -1.87 -23.35
N ALA A 58 22.36 -2.50 -24.52
CA ALA A 58 23.45 -2.59 -25.49
C ALA A 58 23.70 -1.29 -26.28
N MET A 59 22.80 -0.32 -26.24
CA MET A 59 22.89 0.97 -26.96
C MET A 59 22.34 2.13 -26.09
N PRO A 60 23.01 2.45 -24.96
CA PRO A 60 22.54 3.49 -24.03
C PRO A 60 22.51 4.88 -24.69
N GLY A 61 21.63 5.75 -24.19
CA GLY A 61 21.45 7.11 -24.70
C GLY A 61 20.63 7.22 -25.99
N THR A 62 20.25 6.11 -26.62
CA THR A 62 19.29 6.11 -27.75
C THR A 62 17.90 5.70 -27.26
N ASN A 63 16.94 6.60 -27.40
CA ASN A 63 15.53 6.30 -27.21
C ASN A 63 14.93 5.81 -28.54
N TYR A 64 14.15 4.76 -28.48
CA TYR A 64 13.33 4.23 -29.57
C TYR A 64 11.85 4.34 -29.17
N SER A 65 10.94 4.38 -30.13
CA SER A 65 9.52 4.16 -29.85
C SER A 65 8.90 3.12 -30.78
N GLY A 66 7.79 2.54 -30.33
CA GLY A 66 7.01 1.55 -31.05
C GLY A 66 5.58 1.54 -30.55
N LYS A 67 4.74 0.68 -31.15
CA LYS A 67 3.37 0.45 -30.69
C LYS A 67 3.19 -0.97 -30.20
N ILE A 68 2.43 -1.13 -29.12
CA ILE A 68 2.01 -2.45 -28.64
C ILE A 68 1.15 -3.11 -29.72
N ASN A 69 1.66 -4.16 -30.37
CA ASN A 69 0.92 -4.88 -31.42
C ASN A 69 0.09 -6.04 -30.84
N PHE A 70 0.47 -6.60 -29.69
CA PHE A 70 -0.24 -7.66 -28.99
C PHE A 70 0.06 -7.66 -27.50
N ILE A 71 -0.87 -8.15 -26.69
CA ILE A 71 -0.69 -8.46 -25.26
C ILE A 71 -1.21 -9.89 -25.07
N ASP A 72 -0.42 -10.77 -24.47
CA ASP A 72 -0.82 -12.16 -24.23
C ASP A 72 -2.09 -12.18 -23.33
N PRO A 73 -3.21 -12.78 -23.77
CA PRO A 73 -4.50 -12.71 -23.05
C PRO A 73 -4.59 -13.66 -21.86
N VAL A 74 -3.49 -14.32 -21.50
CA VAL A 74 -3.37 -15.29 -20.39
C VAL A 74 -2.04 -15.02 -19.69
N LEU A 75 -2.08 -14.85 -18.37
CA LEU A 75 -0.89 -14.72 -17.52
C LEU A 75 -0.16 -16.07 -17.41
N ASP A 76 1.17 -16.03 -17.34
CA ASP A 76 1.92 -17.21 -16.87
C ASP A 76 1.58 -17.48 -15.40
N PRO A 77 1.16 -18.72 -15.02
CA PRO A 77 0.66 -19.01 -13.68
C PRO A 77 1.76 -19.04 -12.61
N ASN A 78 3.04 -19.08 -13.00
CA ASN A 78 4.19 -19.12 -12.10
C ASN A 78 4.73 -17.71 -11.84
N THR A 79 4.80 -16.87 -12.87
CA THR A 79 5.40 -15.52 -12.78
C THR A 79 4.37 -14.40 -12.64
N ARG A 80 3.09 -14.63 -12.95
CA ARG A 80 2.01 -13.62 -13.01
C ARG A 80 2.31 -12.45 -13.96
N ILE A 81 2.96 -12.79 -15.07
CA ILE A 81 3.33 -11.85 -16.14
C ILE A 81 2.51 -12.17 -17.39
N ALA A 82 2.04 -11.12 -18.08
CA ALA A 82 1.60 -11.17 -19.46
C ALA A 82 2.69 -10.54 -20.34
N ARG A 83 2.99 -11.17 -21.48
CA ARG A 83 3.97 -10.61 -22.42
C ARG A 83 3.31 -9.60 -23.34
N VAL A 84 3.92 -8.42 -23.43
CA VAL A 84 3.53 -7.31 -24.29
C VAL A 84 4.48 -7.28 -25.48
N ARG A 85 3.94 -7.47 -26.69
CA ARG A 85 4.72 -7.49 -27.92
C ARG A 85 4.69 -6.13 -28.61
N VAL A 86 5.86 -5.71 -29.08
CA VAL A 86 6.10 -4.46 -29.80
C VAL A 86 6.92 -4.80 -31.03
N GLU A 87 6.50 -4.32 -32.19
CA GLU A 87 7.11 -4.68 -33.47
C GLU A 87 7.89 -3.50 -34.07
N ILE A 88 9.16 -3.75 -34.41
CA ILE A 88 10.13 -2.72 -34.76
C ILE A 88 10.88 -3.12 -36.03
N ASN A 89 10.93 -2.20 -37.00
CA ASN A 89 11.77 -2.33 -38.18
C ASN A 89 13.24 -2.22 -37.78
N ASN A 90 14.09 -3.10 -38.30
CA ASN A 90 15.51 -3.21 -37.93
C ASN A 90 16.45 -2.84 -39.10
N PRO A 91 16.40 -1.61 -39.64
CA PRO A 91 17.22 -1.21 -40.78
C PRO A 91 18.71 -1.29 -40.44
N GLY A 92 19.43 -2.16 -41.14
CA GLY A 92 20.85 -2.41 -40.92
C GLY A 92 21.17 -3.42 -39.80
N GLY A 93 20.20 -4.17 -39.28
CA GLY A 93 20.46 -5.33 -38.40
C GLY A 93 21.11 -5.00 -37.05
N LYS A 94 20.88 -3.79 -36.53
CA LYS A 94 21.49 -3.30 -35.28
C LYS A 94 20.85 -3.93 -34.05
N LEU A 95 19.53 -4.14 -34.09
CA LEU A 95 18.79 -4.86 -33.07
C LEU A 95 19.07 -6.35 -33.26
N LYS A 96 19.42 -7.03 -32.17
CA LYS A 96 19.66 -8.48 -32.15
C LYS A 96 18.67 -9.14 -31.17
N PRO A 97 18.28 -10.40 -31.41
CA PRO A 97 17.62 -11.22 -30.38
C PRO A 97 18.42 -11.22 -29.06
N GLU A 98 17.73 -11.52 -27.96
CA GLU A 98 18.27 -11.56 -26.60
C GLU A 98 18.90 -10.24 -26.07
N MET A 99 18.64 -9.10 -26.72
CA MET A 99 19.00 -7.77 -26.19
C MET A 99 17.98 -7.29 -25.14
N PHE A 100 18.45 -6.94 -23.94
CA PHE A 100 17.61 -6.33 -22.90
C PHE A 100 17.14 -4.93 -23.30
N ALA A 101 15.81 -4.77 -23.33
CA ALA A 101 15.11 -3.51 -23.47
C ALA A 101 14.47 -3.07 -22.15
N THR A 102 14.34 -1.77 -21.93
CA THR A 102 13.55 -1.19 -20.83
C THR A 102 12.59 -0.18 -21.40
N GLY A 103 11.28 -0.44 -21.25
CA GLY A 103 10.21 0.33 -21.84
C GLY A 103 9.44 1.16 -20.81
N ILE A 104 8.98 2.32 -21.24
CA ILE A 104 8.11 3.22 -20.47
C ILE A 104 6.88 3.50 -21.33
N VAL A 105 5.71 3.17 -20.79
CA VAL A 105 4.40 3.45 -21.40
C VAL A 105 3.75 4.60 -20.65
N LYS A 106 3.08 5.50 -21.38
CA LYS A 106 2.22 6.54 -20.78
C LYS A 106 0.77 6.11 -20.88
N ALA A 107 0.13 5.92 -19.73
CA ALA A 107 -1.29 5.58 -19.63
C ALA A 107 -2.11 6.82 -19.28
N ASN A 108 -3.27 6.97 -19.91
CA ASN A 108 -4.24 8.00 -19.58
C ASN A 108 -5.29 7.40 -18.65
N LEU A 109 -5.36 7.87 -17.40
CA LEU A 109 -6.32 7.37 -16.42
C LEU A 109 -7.70 8.02 -16.63
N ASN A 110 -8.40 7.61 -17.69
CA ASN A 110 -9.63 8.25 -18.17
C ASN A 110 -10.73 8.43 -17.11
N GLU A 111 -10.81 7.51 -16.14
CA GLU A 111 -11.73 7.56 -14.98
C GLU A 111 -11.49 8.78 -14.05
N TYR A 112 -10.30 9.39 -14.12
CA TYR A 112 -9.85 10.46 -13.25
C TYR A 112 -9.53 11.77 -14.02
N ASN A 113 -9.96 11.90 -15.29
CA ASN A 113 -9.67 13.08 -16.12
C ASN A 113 -10.14 14.40 -15.49
N ASP A 114 -11.28 14.39 -14.78
CA ASP A 114 -11.87 15.56 -14.11
C ASP A 114 -11.60 15.56 -12.59
N LYS A 115 -10.47 14.98 -12.14
CA LYS A 115 -10.07 14.95 -10.72
C LYS A 115 -8.84 15.83 -10.47
N MET A 116 -8.88 16.54 -9.35
CA MET A 116 -7.73 17.32 -8.87
C MET A 116 -6.51 16.42 -8.66
N VAL A 117 -5.34 16.91 -9.05
CA VAL A 117 -4.04 16.27 -8.76
C VAL A 117 -3.19 17.18 -7.88
N ILE A 118 -2.47 16.59 -6.93
CA ILE A 118 -1.55 17.30 -6.02
C ILE A 118 -0.14 16.71 -6.07
N PRO A 119 0.93 17.51 -5.88
CA PRO A 119 2.29 16.99 -5.81
C PRO A 119 2.47 16.00 -4.67
N ARG A 120 3.22 14.92 -4.90
CA ARG A 120 3.56 13.91 -3.88
C ARG A 120 4.22 14.50 -2.63
N THR A 121 4.95 15.60 -2.78
CA THR A 121 5.64 16.31 -1.69
C THR A 121 4.70 17.06 -0.73
N ALA A 122 3.46 17.32 -1.14
CA ALA A 122 2.45 17.94 -0.28
C ALA A 122 1.79 16.95 0.70
N VAL A 123 1.95 15.64 0.47
CA VAL A 123 1.29 14.57 1.24
C VAL A 123 2.22 14.09 2.37
N LEU A 124 1.78 14.31 3.61
CA LEU A 124 2.33 13.65 4.79
C LEU A 124 1.53 12.36 5.06
N TRP A 125 2.21 11.32 5.56
CA TRP A 125 1.63 10.00 5.78
C TRP A 125 1.63 9.66 7.27
N THR A 126 0.48 9.24 7.81
CA THR A 126 0.38 8.75 9.20
C THR A 126 -0.25 7.36 9.23
N GLY A 127 0.59 6.35 9.00
CA GLY A 127 0.15 4.97 8.84
C GLY A 127 -0.70 4.81 7.58
N LYS A 128 -2.01 4.62 7.76
CA LYS A 128 -2.99 4.50 6.66
C LYS A 128 -3.55 5.84 6.17
N ARG A 129 -3.40 6.92 6.95
CA ARG A 129 -4.04 8.22 6.65
C ARG A 129 -3.12 9.10 5.81
N SER A 130 -3.70 9.72 4.77
CA SER A 130 -3.05 10.76 3.97
C SER A 130 -3.48 12.12 4.49
N ILE A 131 -2.54 12.99 4.83
CA ILE A 131 -2.80 14.33 5.37
C ILE A 131 -1.97 15.38 4.64
N LEU A 132 -2.46 16.62 4.61
CA LEU A 132 -1.71 17.77 4.11
C LEU A 132 -2.04 19.04 4.92
N TYR A 133 -1.33 20.13 4.63
CA TYR A 133 -1.56 21.43 5.23
C TYR A 133 -2.16 22.41 4.20
N VAL A 134 -3.35 22.94 4.50
CA VAL A 134 -4.06 23.91 3.67
C VAL A 134 -3.97 25.31 4.30
N LYS A 135 -3.51 26.29 3.53
CA LYS A 135 -3.47 27.71 3.92
C LYS A 135 -4.89 28.25 4.07
N GLN A 136 -5.19 28.88 5.21
CA GLN A 136 -6.50 29.44 5.48
C GLN A 136 -6.61 30.84 4.87
N ALA A 137 -7.69 31.10 4.13
CA ALA A 137 -7.94 32.39 3.53
C ALA A 137 -8.33 33.45 4.59
N LYS A 138 -7.98 34.72 4.32
CA LYS A 138 -8.39 35.92 5.10
C LYS A 138 -7.78 36.05 6.52
N THR A 139 -6.58 35.52 6.75
CA THR A 139 -5.74 35.88 7.92
C THR A 139 -4.55 36.73 7.47
N ALA A 140 -4.07 37.62 8.35
CA ALA A 140 -2.92 38.48 8.06
C ALA A 140 -1.62 37.67 7.98
N ASP A 141 -1.45 36.73 8.91
CA ASP A 141 -0.40 35.72 8.90
C ASP A 141 -0.85 34.46 8.12
N PRO A 142 0.07 33.72 7.48
CA PRO A 142 -0.25 32.49 6.76
C PRO A 142 -0.54 31.33 7.72
N ILE A 143 -1.78 31.24 8.21
CA ILE A 143 -2.22 30.14 9.07
C ILE A 143 -2.49 28.90 8.21
N PHE A 144 -1.73 27.83 8.44
CA PHE A 144 -1.98 26.52 7.85
C PHE A 144 -2.84 25.65 8.77
N LYS A 145 -3.75 24.87 8.19
CA LYS A 145 -4.59 23.91 8.91
C LYS A 145 -4.38 22.51 8.33
N ILE A 146 -4.06 21.55 9.19
CA ILE A 146 -3.98 20.14 8.82
C ILE A 146 -5.33 19.65 8.29
N ARG A 147 -5.30 18.76 7.30
CA ARG A 147 -6.49 18.10 6.76
C ARG A 147 -6.18 16.68 6.32
N GLU A 148 -7.07 15.77 6.65
CA GLU A 148 -7.07 14.40 6.13
C GLU A 148 -7.76 14.38 4.77
N ILE A 149 -7.18 13.66 3.81
CA ILE A 149 -7.62 13.58 2.42
C ILE A 149 -7.67 12.13 1.95
N GLU A 150 -8.52 11.88 0.96
CA GLU A 150 -8.61 10.57 0.31
C GLU A 150 -7.85 10.63 -1.02
N LEU A 151 -6.87 9.76 -1.21
CA LEU A 151 -6.03 9.71 -2.41
C LEU A 151 -6.40 8.54 -3.32
N GLY A 152 -6.39 8.83 -4.61
CA GLY A 152 -6.51 7.84 -5.68
C GLY A 152 -5.14 7.40 -6.22
N PRO A 153 -5.04 6.99 -7.49
CA PRO A 153 -3.81 6.46 -8.07
C PRO A 153 -2.67 7.49 -8.13
N MET A 154 -1.45 6.97 -8.21
CA MET A 154 -0.21 7.75 -8.30
C MET A 154 0.15 8.05 -9.76
N LEU A 155 0.21 9.33 -10.11
CA LEU A 155 0.55 9.86 -11.42
C LEU A 155 2.02 10.29 -11.46
N GLY A 156 2.93 9.33 -11.28
CA GLY A 156 4.37 9.56 -11.27
C GLY A 156 4.84 10.39 -10.07
N ASN A 157 4.83 11.72 -10.19
CA ASN A 157 5.21 12.65 -9.12
C ASN A 157 4.02 13.32 -8.40
N SER A 158 2.79 12.98 -8.80
CA SER A 158 1.55 13.50 -8.20
C SER A 158 0.63 12.37 -7.74
N TYR A 159 -0.37 12.69 -6.92
CA TYR A 159 -1.52 11.81 -6.64
C TYR A 159 -2.80 12.46 -7.12
N VAL A 160 -3.78 11.63 -7.50
CA VAL A 160 -5.17 12.08 -7.66
C VAL A 160 -5.79 12.27 -6.28
N VAL A 161 -6.55 13.35 -6.07
CA VAL A 161 -7.38 13.56 -4.87
C VAL A 161 -8.81 13.10 -5.16
N MET A 162 -9.32 12.19 -4.34
CA MET A 162 -10.68 11.70 -4.41
C MET A 162 -11.63 12.54 -3.55
N ASN A 163 -11.16 12.97 -2.37
CA ASN A 163 -11.94 13.70 -1.37
C ASN A 163 -11.04 14.51 -0.42
N GLY A 164 -11.61 15.51 0.26
CA GLY A 164 -10.97 16.28 1.33
C GLY A 164 -10.32 17.61 0.94
N LEU A 165 -10.26 17.96 -0.35
CA LEU A 165 -9.70 19.23 -0.84
C LEU A 165 -10.63 19.84 -1.91
N ASN A 166 -10.72 21.17 -1.96
CA ASN A 166 -11.60 21.90 -2.88
C ASN A 166 -10.78 22.72 -3.88
N ASP A 167 -11.31 22.93 -5.08
CA ASP A 167 -10.66 23.74 -6.12
C ASP A 167 -10.34 25.16 -5.63
N GLY A 168 -9.09 25.58 -5.86
CA GLY A 168 -8.58 26.89 -5.43
C GLY A 168 -8.02 26.94 -3.99
N GLU A 169 -8.02 25.84 -3.23
CA GLU A 169 -7.33 25.79 -1.93
C GLU A 169 -5.80 25.70 -2.10
N GLU A 170 -5.06 26.65 -1.51
CA GLU A 170 -3.59 26.66 -1.50
C GLU A 170 -3.04 25.65 -0.48
N ILE A 171 -2.18 24.73 -0.93
CA ILE A 171 -1.57 23.68 -0.11
C ILE A 171 -0.05 23.84 0.03
N VAL A 172 0.51 23.33 1.13
CA VAL A 172 1.97 23.32 1.36
C VAL A 172 2.61 22.21 0.53
N THR A 173 3.36 22.57 -0.52
CA THR A 173 4.04 21.62 -1.43
C THR A 173 5.48 21.30 -1.03
N GLU A 174 6.12 22.14 -0.21
CA GLU A 174 7.49 22.00 0.29
C GLU A 174 7.54 22.39 1.77
N GLY A 175 8.43 21.77 2.55
CA GLY A 175 8.56 22.09 3.98
C GLY A 175 7.38 21.67 4.86
N ALA A 176 6.48 20.79 4.39
CA ALA A 176 5.29 20.37 5.14
C ALA A 176 5.60 19.79 6.54
N PHE A 177 6.70 19.07 6.70
CA PHE A 177 7.20 18.62 8.02
C PHE A 177 7.60 19.77 8.96
N SER A 178 8.14 20.87 8.42
CA SER A 178 8.47 22.07 9.20
C SER A 178 7.21 22.81 9.65
N VAL A 179 6.18 22.85 8.79
CA VAL A 179 4.85 23.39 9.15
C VAL A 179 4.19 22.53 10.25
N ASP A 180 4.31 21.20 10.17
CA ASP A 180 3.82 20.30 11.22
C ASP A 180 4.56 20.50 12.54
N ALA A 181 5.90 20.57 12.51
CA ALA A 181 6.72 20.80 13.71
C ALA A 181 6.40 22.13 14.38
N SER A 182 6.22 23.21 13.61
CA SER A 182 5.76 24.50 14.16
C SER A 182 4.35 24.39 14.74
N ALA A 183 3.41 23.72 14.06
CA ALA A 183 2.07 23.49 14.59
C ALA A 183 2.10 22.69 15.90
N GLN A 184 2.95 21.67 16.01
CA GLN A 184 3.12 20.86 17.22
C GLN A 184 3.71 21.69 18.39
N LEU A 185 4.71 22.53 18.12
CA LEU A 185 5.30 23.44 19.12
C LEU A 185 4.32 24.52 19.59
N GLU A 186 3.44 24.99 18.70
CA GLU A 186 2.36 25.93 19.01
C GLU A 186 1.13 25.26 19.68
N GLY A 187 1.18 23.94 19.92
CA GLY A 187 0.06 23.19 20.49
C GLY A 187 -1.17 23.11 19.59
N LYS A 188 -1.00 23.27 18.27
CA LYS A 188 -2.04 23.11 17.24
C LYS A 188 -2.13 21.65 16.76
N PRO A 189 -3.21 21.26 16.04
CA PRO A 189 -3.31 19.92 15.47
C PRO A 189 -2.16 19.60 14.50
N SER A 190 -1.50 18.47 14.74
CA SER A 190 -0.33 17.96 14.02
C SER A 190 -0.56 16.50 13.60
N MET A 191 0.24 15.99 12.65
CA MET A 191 0.28 14.59 12.23
C MET A 191 0.40 13.61 13.40
N MET A 192 1.14 14.00 14.45
CA MET A 192 1.34 13.19 15.65
C MET A 192 0.23 13.39 16.70
N ASN A 193 -0.40 14.57 16.74
CA ASN A 193 -1.48 14.86 17.66
C ASN A 193 -2.63 15.64 16.97
N PRO A 194 -3.60 14.94 16.36
CA PRO A 194 -4.70 15.57 15.63
C PRO A 194 -5.80 16.16 16.54
N GLN A 195 -5.75 15.88 17.85
CA GLN A 195 -6.70 16.39 18.85
C GLN A 195 -5.94 17.16 19.93
N VAL A 196 -6.14 18.48 19.98
CA VAL A 196 -5.50 19.33 20.99
C VAL A 196 -6.28 19.26 22.30
N SER A 197 -5.84 18.39 23.20
CA SER A 197 -6.28 18.40 24.60
C SER A 197 -5.84 19.70 25.28
N GLN A 198 -6.80 20.59 25.60
CA GLN A 198 -6.52 21.89 26.20
C GLN A 198 -6.13 21.78 27.69
N THR A 199 -4.84 21.56 27.95
CA THR A 199 -4.19 21.56 29.27
C THR A 199 -2.72 21.95 29.10
N SER A 200 -2.12 22.93 29.79
CA SER A 200 -2.64 23.81 30.86
C SER A 200 -1.85 25.13 30.90
N ALA A 201 -2.41 26.19 31.48
CA ALA A 201 -1.66 27.35 31.95
C ALA A 201 -1.73 27.43 33.49
N MET A 202 -0.61 27.77 34.13
CA MET A 202 -0.49 28.03 35.58
C MET A 202 -0.27 29.54 35.80
N PRO A 203 -0.81 30.16 36.86
CA PRO A 203 -0.18 30.06 38.19
C PRO A 203 -1.13 30.00 39.41
N GLY A 204 -0.66 29.41 40.52
CA GLY A 204 -1.30 29.54 41.85
C GLY A 204 -1.29 28.26 42.70
N MET A 205 -0.97 28.39 44.00
CA MET A 205 -1.23 27.40 45.05
C MET A 205 -2.76 27.40 45.36
N ASP A 206 -3.44 26.35 45.85
CA ASP A 206 -3.06 25.27 46.79
C ASP A 206 -3.78 23.92 46.49
N MET A 207 -3.57 22.90 47.33
CA MET A 207 -4.16 21.54 47.30
C MET A 207 -4.75 21.16 48.68
N PRO A 208 -5.60 20.11 48.83
CA PRO A 208 -6.09 19.14 47.84
C PRO A 208 -7.65 18.96 47.80
N GLY A 209 -8.18 18.29 46.76
CA GLY A 209 -9.57 17.77 46.80
C GLY A 209 -10.21 17.38 45.45
N ASP A 210 -10.21 16.07 45.14
CA ASP A 210 -11.05 15.31 44.17
C ASP A 210 -11.77 16.03 43.01
N SER A 211 -11.18 15.90 41.81
CA SER A 211 -11.71 16.43 40.55
C SER A 211 -12.87 15.61 39.95
N LYS A 212 -14.06 16.22 39.75
CA LYS A 212 -15.08 15.76 38.77
C LYS A 212 -15.83 16.90 38.08
N SER A 213 -15.56 17.09 36.79
CA SER A 213 -16.39 17.82 35.81
C SER A 213 -15.99 17.33 34.40
N ASN A 214 -16.79 17.44 33.32
CA ASN A 214 -18.12 18.03 33.20
C ASN A 214 -18.95 17.38 32.05
N THR A 215 -20.21 17.83 31.96
CA THR A 215 -21.10 17.89 30.79
C THR A 215 -20.42 18.25 29.43
N SER A 216 -20.99 18.06 28.23
CA SER A 216 -22.05 17.18 27.66
C SER A 216 -22.41 17.65 26.24
N THR A 217 -22.64 16.73 25.26
CA THR A 217 -23.55 16.89 24.08
C THR A 217 -23.37 18.08 23.09
N SER A 218 -23.70 18.03 21.78
CA SER A 218 -24.01 17.03 20.73
C SER A 218 -24.32 17.87 19.44
N PRO A 219 -24.88 17.38 18.31
CA PRO A 219 -24.99 16.02 17.74
C PRO A 219 -24.29 16.00 16.34
N ASN A 220 -24.42 15.05 15.40
CA ASN A 220 -24.97 13.67 15.30
C ASN A 220 -24.12 12.96 14.20
N THR A 221 -24.30 11.73 13.69
CA THR A 221 -25.29 10.63 13.77
C THR A 221 -24.50 9.35 13.39
N THR A 222 -24.80 8.12 13.81
CA THR A 222 -25.91 7.60 14.64
C THR A 222 -25.42 6.53 15.64
N SER A 223 -24.29 5.87 15.37
CA SER A 223 -23.74 4.74 16.13
C SER A 223 -23.06 5.19 17.43
N LEU A 224 -23.87 5.60 18.40
CA LEU A 224 -23.39 6.11 19.69
C LEU A 224 -22.70 5.02 20.52
N ASN A 225 -21.45 5.30 20.94
CA ASN A 225 -20.61 4.57 21.91
C ASN A 225 -19.77 3.38 21.41
N GLU A 226 -19.63 3.16 20.10
CA GLU A 226 -18.58 2.25 19.60
C GLU A 226 -17.18 2.87 19.82
N LYS A 227 -16.27 2.08 20.38
CA LYS A 227 -14.87 2.42 20.66
C LYS A 227 -13.96 1.36 20.07
N GLU A 228 -12.77 1.74 19.64
CA GLU A 228 -11.74 0.82 19.16
C GLU A 228 -10.49 0.83 20.06
N ASN A 229 -9.77 -0.28 20.10
CA ASN A 229 -8.51 -0.42 20.81
C ASN A 229 -7.61 -1.48 20.16
N THR A 230 -6.30 -1.44 20.43
CA THR A 230 -5.35 -2.45 19.96
C THR A 230 -4.29 -2.71 21.02
N PHE A 231 -4.16 -3.97 21.43
CA PHE A 231 -3.24 -4.42 22.48
C PHE A 231 -2.63 -5.79 22.14
N GLY A 232 -1.50 -6.11 22.75
CA GLY A 232 -0.81 -7.40 22.63
C GLY A 232 -1.59 -8.56 23.24
N ALA A 233 -1.63 -9.68 22.52
CA ALA A 233 -2.16 -10.96 22.99
C ALA A 233 -1.29 -12.12 22.48
N SER A 234 -0.85 -13.00 23.38
CA SER A 234 0.20 -13.97 23.09
C SER A 234 -0.31 -15.22 22.39
N GLY A 235 0.19 -15.47 21.17
CA GLY A 235 -0.11 -16.64 20.35
C GLY A 235 0.98 -16.93 19.32
N ASN A 236 1.02 -18.17 18.81
CA ASN A 236 2.06 -18.67 17.90
C ASN A 236 1.52 -19.40 16.65
N CYS A 237 0.20 -19.58 16.49
CA CYS A 237 -0.41 -20.20 15.32
C CYS A 237 -1.89 -19.81 15.18
N ASP A 238 -2.53 -20.20 14.07
CA ASP A 238 -3.93 -19.85 13.77
C ASP A 238 -4.95 -20.44 14.76
N MET A 239 -4.66 -21.61 15.37
CA MET A 239 -5.49 -22.12 16.48
C MET A 239 -5.41 -21.24 17.75
N CYS A 240 -4.34 -20.46 17.91
CA CYS A 240 -4.29 -19.42 18.94
C CYS A 240 -5.08 -18.18 18.50
N LYS A 241 -5.01 -17.79 17.21
CA LYS A 241 -5.82 -16.69 16.62
C LYS A 241 -7.32 -16.90 16.85
N GLU A 242 -7.84 -18.05 16.45
CA GLU A 242 -9.25 -18.39 16.63
C GLU A 242 -9.68 -18.32 18.10
N ARG A 243 -8.85 -18.83 19.03
CA ARG A 243 -9.14 -18.80 20.46
C ARG A 243 -9.14 -17.38 21.01
N ILE A 244 -8.16 -16.55 20.64
CA ILE A 244 -8.03 -15.15 21.06
C ILE A 244 -9.22 -14.32 20.55
N GLU A 245 -9.54 -14.41 19.26
CA GLU A 245 -10.69 -13.68 18.69
C GLU A 245 -12.03 -14.15 19.27
N LYS A 246 -12.22 -15.46 19.45
CA LYS A 246 -13.43 -16.02 20.05
C LYS A 246 -13.59 -15.63 21.51
N ALA A 247 -12.49 -15.55 22.26
CA ALA A 247 -12.49 -15.05 23.64
C ALA A 247 -12.92 -13.58 23.69
N ALA A 248 -12.34 -12.72 22.85
CA ALA A 248 -12.74 -11.32 22.75
C ALA A 248 -14.22 -11.16 22.34
N LYS A 249 -14.65 -11.83 21.26
CA LYS A 249 -16.05 -11.82 20.75
C LYS A 249 -17.07 -12.43 21.73
N SER A 250 -16.64 -13.17 22.75
CA SER A 250 -17.52 -13.69 23.80
C SER A 250 -17.91 -12.65 24.87
N VAL A 251 -17.23 -11.51 24.90
CA VAL A 251 -17.52 -10.41 25.84
C VAL A 251 -18.65 -9.56 25.29
N ASN A 252 -19.74 -9.46 26.06
CA ASN A 252 -20.92 -8.69 25.66
C ASN A 252 -20.55 -7.23 25.34
N GLY A 253 -20.97 -6.75 24.17
CA GLY A 253 -20.64 -5.44 23.64
C GLY A 253 -19.44 -5.39 22.70
N VAL A 254 -18.67 -6.47 22.51
CA VAL A 254 -17.63 -6.52 21.45
C VAL A 254 -18.30 -6.76 20.10
N SER A 255 -18.12 -5.83 19.16
CA SER A 255 -18.64 -5.89 17.78
C SER A 255 -17.64 -6.52 16.81
N GLU A 256 -16.33 -6.25 17.00
CA GLU A 256 -15.26 -6.76 16.15
C GLU A 256 -14.06 -7.19 17.00
N ALA A 257 -13.40 -8.27 16.61
CA ALA A 257 -12.08 -8.63 17.12
C ALA A 257 -11.28 -9.33 16.02
N VAL A 258 -10.04 -8.89 15.77
CA VAL A 258 -9.14 -9.47 14.78
C VAL A 258 -7.75 -9.58 15.39
N TRP A 259 -7.15 -10.77 15.41
CA TRP A 259 -5.77 -10.97 15.89
C TRP A 259 -4.82 -11.30 14.73
N ASP A 260 -3.62 -10.73 14.80
CA ASP A 260 -2.59 -10.86 13.77
C ASP A 260 -1.39 -11.68 14.28
N LEU A 261 -1.02 -12.71 13.51
CA LEU A 261 0.00 -13.70 13.87
C LEU A 261 1.43 -13.12 13.85
N THR A 262 1.68 -12.13 13.00
CA THR A 262 3.01 -11.52 12.80
C THR A 262 3.34 -10.52 13.91
N THR A 263 2.37 -9.67 14.26
CA THR A 263 2.51 -8.60 15.27
C THR A 263 2.10 -9.02 16.67
N LYS A 264 1.36 -10.13 16.80
CA LYS A 264 0.79 -10.66 18.06
C LYS A 264 -0.11 -9.64 18.79
N LYS A 265 -0.83 -8.82 18.02
CA LYS A 265 -1.80 -7.84 18.54
C LYS A 265 -3.22 -8.20 18.13
N ILE A 266 -4.17 -7.91 19.01
CA ILE A 266 -5.60 -7.93 18.71
C ILE A 266 -6.09 -6.48 18.52
N HIS A 267 -6.80 -6.24 17.43
CA HIS A 267 -7.64 -5.06 17.24
C HIS A 267 -9.07 -5.41 17.65
N VAL A 268 -9.71 -4.58 18.48
CA VAL A 268 -11.10 -4.79 18.92
C VAL A 268 -11.95 -3.54 18.74
N LYS A 269 -13.20 -3.72 18.34
CA LYS A 269 -14.27 -2.71 18.44
C LYS A 269 -15.31 -3.17 19.45
N TYR A 270 -15.75 -2.26 20.30
CA TYR A 270 -16.66 -2.58 21.40
C TYR A 270 -17.50 -1.37 21.84
N ASN A 271 -18.70 -1.63 22.35
CA ASN A 271 -19.54 -0.63 22.99
C ASN A 271 -18.94 -0.26 24.36
N GLY A 272 -18.45 0.98 24.45
CA GLY A 272 -17.80 1.52 25.64
C GLY A 272 -18.69 1.70 26.88
N ASN A 273 -19.99 1.41 26.78
CA ASN A 273 -20.94 1.37 27.90
C ASN A 273 -21.29 -0.05 28.35
N GLN A 274 -20.95 -1.08 27.55
CA GLN A 274 -21.21 -2.49 27.88
C GLN A 274 -19.95 -3.21 28.39
N THR A 275 -18.77 -2.80 27.92
CA THR A 275 -17.50 -3.43 28.30
C THR A 275 -16.32 -2.46 28.24
N SER A 276 -15.17 -2.91 28.73
CA SER A 276 -13.89 -2.17 28.76
C SER A 276 -12.75 -3.06 28.26
N VAL A 277 -11.65 -2.45 27.84
CA VAL A 277 -10.44 -3.17 27.39
C VAL A 277 -10.01 -4.23 28.41
N GLU A 278 -10.03 -3.91 29.70
CA GLU A 278 -9.62 -4.83 30.77
C GLU A 278 -10.54 -6.05 30.94
N THR A 279 -11.83 -5.92 30.61
CA THR A 279 -12.76 -7.06 30.59
C THR A 279 -12.47 -7.97 29.38
N ILE A 280 -12.12 -7.38 28.23
CA ILE A 280 -11.74 -8.12 27.02
C ILE A 280 -10.40 -8.83 27.23
N GLU A 281 -9.40 -8.14 27.78
CA GLU A 281 -8.09 -8.72 28.13
C GLU A 281 -8.23 -9.88 29.14
N LYS A 282 -9.04 -9.71 30.19
CA LYS A 282 -9.36 -10.78 31.16
C LYS A 282 -10.03 -11.99 30.49
N ALA A 283 -10.91 -11.78 29.51
CA ALA A 283 -11.53 -12.89 28.77
C ALA A 283 -10.50 -13.67 27.94
N ILE A 284 -9.56 -12.98 27.28
CA ILE A 284 -8.45 -13.59 26.53
C ILE A 284 -7.49 -14.35 27.47
N ALA A 285 -7.16 -13.77 28.63
CA ALA A 285 -6.37 -14.42 29.67
C ALA A 285 -7.07 -15.68 30.24
N ASN A 286 -8.38 -15.61 30.48
CA ASN A 286 -9.19 -16.75 30.91
C ASN A 286 -9.37 -17.81 29.81
N ALA A 287 -9.09 -17.49 28.55
CA ALA A 287 -8.98 -18.45 27.45
C ALA A 287 -7.56 -19.03 27.26
N GLY A 288 -6.63 -18.71 28.16
CA GLY A 288 -5.26 -19.26 28.19
C GLY A 288 -4.19 -18.39 27.54
N HIS A 289 -4.51 -17.19 27.05
CA HIS A 289 -3.59 -16.35 26.27
C HIS A 289 -3.23 -15.06 27.01
N ASP A 290 -1.94 -14.82 27.25
CA ASP A 290 -1.45 -13.64 27.98
C ASP A 290 -1.72 -12.34 27.20
N THR A 291 -2.05 -11.27 27.93
CA THR A 291 -2.31 -9.93 27.40
C THR A 291 -1.39 -8.89 28.06
N GLU A 292 -1.39 -7.64 27.57
CA GLU A 292 -0.52 -6.58 28.12
C GLU A 292 -0.70 -6.34 29.63
N LYS A 293 -1.91 -6.52 30.18
CA LYS A 293 -2.20 -6.37 31.62
C LYS A 293 -2.42 -7.67 32.38
N PHE A 294 -2.92 -8.72 31.74
CA PHE A 294 -3.38 -9.94 32.44
C PHE A 294 -2.69 -11.21 31.93
N LYS A 295 -1.97 -11.86 32.84
CA LYS A 295 -1.39 -13.19 32.64
C LYS A 295 -2.49 -14.25 32.77
N ALA A 296 -2.55 -15.18 31.82
CA ALA A 296 -3.46 -16.32 31.83
C ALA A 296 -3.16 -17.29 32.99
N PRO A 297 -4.17 -17.87 33.68
CA PRO A 297 -3.94 -18.85 34.74
C PRO A 297 -3.18 -20.08 34.22
N ASP A 298 -2.16 -20.52 34.96
CA ASP A 298 -1.27 -21.60 34.52
C ASP A 298 -2.03 -22.93 34.34
N GLU A 299 -3.11 -23.17 35.11
CA GLU A 299 -4.03 -24.28 34.94
C GLU A 299 -4.81 -24.30 33.62
N VAL A 300 -5.03 -23.14 32.99
CA VAL A 300 -5.74 -23.02 31.71
C VAL A 300 -4.73 -23.05 30.57
N TYR A 301 -3.65 -22.27 30.70
CA TYR A 301 -2.54 -22.23 29.75
C TYR A 301 -1.92 -23.63 29.53
N ASN A 302 -1.66 -24.41 30.59
CA ASN A 302 -1.10 -25.77 30.47
C ASN A 302 -2.08 -26.81 29.89
N LYS A 303 -3.36 -26.46 29.66
CA LYS A 303 -4.35 -27.30 28.97
C LYS A 303 -4.52 -26.93 27.49
N LEU A 304 -3.78 -25.94 26.98
CA LEU A 304 -3.78 -25.59 25.56
C LEU A 304 -3.01 -26.63 24.73
N PRO A 305 -3.31 -26.79 23.42
CA PRO A 305 -2.48 -27.56 22.50
C PRO A 305 -1.04 -27.05 22.48
N GLU A 306 -0.08 -27.95 22.28
CA GLU A 306 1.36 -27.66 22.45
C GLU A 306 1.85 -26.47 21.61
N CYS A 307 1.30 -26.26 20.41
CA CYS A 307 1.62 -25.13 19.54
C CYS A 307 1.18 -23.74 20.08
N CYS A 308 0.36 -23.68 21.14
CA CYS A 308 0.06 -22.45 21.88
C CYS A 308 0.80 -22.37 23.24
N LEU A 309 1.72 -23.28 23.57
CA LEU A 309 2.54 -23.22 24.78
C LEU A 309 3.80 -22.36 24.59
N TYR A 310 3.60 -21.05 24.40
CA TYR A 310 4.64 -20.07 24.04
C TYR A 310 5.53 -19.57 25.21
N ARG A 311 5.30 -20.01 26.45
CA ARG A 311 6.10 -19.66 27.65
C ARG A 311 7.16 -20.71 28.02
N LYS A 312 7.38 -21.72 27.17
CA LYS A 312 8.42 -22.75 27.33
C LYS A 312 9.78 -22.19 26.91
#